data_AF-A0A8S4B3E6-F1
#
_entry.id   AF-A0A8S4B3E6-F1
#
_cell.length_a   1.000
_cell.length_b   1.000
_cell.length_c   1.000
_cell.angle_alpha   90.00
_cell.angle_beta   90.00
_cell.angle_gamma   90.00
#
_symmetry.space_group_name_H-M   'P 1'
#
loop_
_entity.id
_entity.type
_entity.pdbx_description
1 polymer ?
#
loop_
_entity_poly.entity_id
_entity_poly.type
_entity_poly.pdbx_seq_one_letter_code
_entity_poly.pdbx_strand_id
1 'polypeptide(L)'
;MNSIDYITHSPLFCVSLSEVAPILQGGGWGRQVVLEGNKLVLTCPAGGSWPLQYRWTLNNTNITDWTSEYRLIMPSLKRTDAGFYQCIVRNRMGAIIHRRSEVHVAFLGNFSAVEQRKTVTQGRAAIISPPPLASFPRPLVTWYKDGHKIIPDNRM
;
A
#
# COMPACT_ATOMS: atom_id res chain seq x y z
N MET A 1 -24.40 -68.53 -33.44
CA MET A 1 -25.34 -67.39 -33.46
C MET A 1 -25.96 -67.30 -32.07
N ASN A 2 -25.84 -66.28 -31.23
CA ASN A 2 -25.28 -64.92 -31.27
C ASN A 2 -24.81 -64.63 -29.83
N SER A 3 -23.56 -64.20 -29.65
CA SER A 3 -23.10 -62.80 -29.55
C SER A 3 -23.07 -62.31 -28.10
N ILE A 4 -21.87 -61.91 -27.70
CA ILE A 4 -21.43 -61.47 -26.39
C ILE A 4 -21.66 -59.97 -26.33
N ASP A 5 -22.38 -59.45 -25.34
CA ASP A 5 -22.52 -58.00 -25.14
C ASP A 5 -21.95 -57.54 -23.79
N TYR A 6 -20.72 -57.02 -23.91
CA TYR A 6 -19.98 -56.00 -23.17
C TYR A 6 -20.36 -55.64 -21.73
N ILE A 7 -19.40 -55.94 -20.85
CA ILE A 7 -19.14 -55.25 -19.58
C ILE A 7 -19.04 -53.74 -19.84
N THR A 8 -19.92 -52.94 -19.24
CA THR A 8 -19.69 -51.49 -19.07
C THR A 8 -19.36 -51.21 -17.61
N HIS A 9 -18.06 -51.18 -17.32
CA HIS A 9 -17.55 -50.43 -16.18
C HIS A 9 -17.77 -48.95 -16.44
N SER A 10 -18.49 -48.28 -15.56
CA SER A 10 -18.33 -46.85 -15.30
C SER A 10 -18.80 -46.58 -13.87
N PRO A 11 -17.91 -46.56 -12.87
CA PRO A 11 -18.25 -45.86 -11.66
C PRO A 11 -18.44 -44.40 -12.08
N LEU A 12 -19.65 -43.88 -11.88
CA LEU A 12 -19.85 -42.44 -11.77
C LEU A 12 -18.97 -42.01 -10.59
N PHE A 13 -17.71 -41.67 -10.88
CA PHE A 13 -16.93 -40.81 -10.02
C PHE A 13 -17.69 -39.49 -10.00
N CYS A 14 -18.56 -39.35 -9.01
CA CYS A 14 -18.94 -38.05 -8.53
C CYS A 14 -17.63 -37.42 -8.07
N VAL A 15 -16.96 -36.68 -8.95
CA VAL A 15 -15.97 -35.70 -8.50
C VAL A 15 -16.83 -34.71 -7.73
N SER A 16 -16.96 -34.92 -6.42
CA SER A 16 -17.41 -33.85 -5.56
C SER A 16 -16.50 -32.68 -5.90
N LEU A 17 -17.08 -31.57 -6.36
CA LEU A 17 -16.34 -30.33 -6.47
C LEU A 17 -15.86 -30.04 -5.04
N SER A 18 -14.63 -30.46 -4.72
CA SER A 18 -14.07 -30.29 -3.40
C SER A 18 -14.07 -28.79 -3.15
N GLU A 19 -14.89 -28.35 -2.21
CA GLU A 19 -15.03 -26.94 -1.94
C GLU A 19 -13.73 -26.45 -1.30
N VAL A 20 -13.03 -25.55 -1.97
CA VAL A 20 -11.71 -25.06 -1.56
C VAL A 20 -11.88 -23.68 -0.94
N ALA A 21 -11.42 -23.51 0.30
CA ALA A 21 -11.33 -22.22 0.96
C ALA A 21 -10.43 -21.24 0.18
N PRO A 22 -10.56 -19.92 0.38
CA PRO A 22 -9.74 -18.96 -0.33
C PRO A 22 -8.25 -19.12 0.02
N ILE A 23 -7.39 -19.11 -1.00
CA ILE A 23 -5.93 -19.20 -0.85
C ILE A 23 -5.32 -17.98 -1.54
N LEU A 24 -4.53 -17.21 -0.80
CA LEU A 24 -3.84 -16.04 -1.34
C LEU A 24 -2.76 -16.47 -2.33
N GLN A 25 -2.67 -15.79 -3.45
CA GLN A 25 -1.63 -16.00 -4.46
C GLN A 25 -0.64 -14.83 -4.41
N GLY A 26 0.65 -15.11 -4.64
CA GLY A 26 1.69 -14.07 -4.67
C GLY A 26 2.13 -13.57 -3.28
N GLY A 27 3.08 -12.62 -3.30
CA GLY A 27 3.69 -12.01 -2.13
C GLY A 27 3.16 -10.60 -1.89
N GLY A 28 2.97 -10.23 -0.62
CA GLY A 28 2.37 -8.96 -0.26
C GLY A 28 3.14 -7.73 -0.73
N TRP A 29 2.40 -6.68 -1.08
CA TRP A 29 2.92 -5.33 -1.26
C TRP A 29 3.59 -4.93 0.05
N GLY A 30 4.90 -4.71 0.05
CA GLY A 30 5.60 -4.19 1.23
C GLY A 30 5.24 -2.72 1.45
N ARG A 31 6.26 -1.90 1.68
CA ARG A 31 6.10 -0.45 1.70
C ARG A 31 6.10 0.11 0.28
N GLN A 32 5.09 0.91 -0.06
CA GLN A 32 4.99 1.65 -1.32
C GLN A 32 4.95 3.14 -1.07
N VAL A 33 5.66 3.92 -1.90
CA VAL A 33 5.63 5.37 -1.87
C VAL A 33 5.16 5.85 -3.23
N VAL A 34 4.04 6.58 -3.27
CA VAL A 34 3.42 7.07 -4.50
C VAL A 34 3.21 8.58 -4.39
N LEU A 35 3.40 9.32 -5.47
CA LEU A 35 3.23 10.78 -5.45
C LEU A 35 1.77 11.19 -5.24
N GLU A 36 1.54 12.29 -4.53
CA GLU A 36 0.24 12.96 -4.47
C GLU A 36 -0.27 13.27 -5.89
N GLY A 37 -1.55 12.99 -6.14
CA GLY A 37 -2.17 13.15 -7.46
C GLY A 37 -2.03 11.93 -8.39
N ASN A 38 -1.08 11.01 -8.13
CA ASN A 38 -0.86 9.84 -8.97
C ASN A 38 -1.84 8.70 -8.66
N LYS A 39 -1.98 7.78 -9.62
CA LYS A 39 -2.81 6.58 -9.52
C LYS A 39 -2.14 5.49 -8.68
N LEU A 40 -2.87 4.93 -7.71
CA LEU A 40 -2.51 3.68 -7.03
C LEU A 40 -3.34 2.51 -7.57
N VAL A 41 -2.68 1.37 -7.73
CA VAL A 41 -3.35 0.09 -7.99
C VAL A 41 -2.80 -0.95 -7.01
N LEU A 42 -3.67 -1.48 -6.16
CA LEU A 42 -3.38 -2.66 -5.34
C LEU A 42 -4.14 -3.85 -5.90
N THR A 43 -3.56 -5.04 -5.86
CA THR A 43 -4.25 -6.26 -6.27
C THR A 43 -4.20 -7.33 -5.18
N CYS A 44 -5.21 -8.19 -5.17
CA CYS A 44 -5.36 -9.26 -4.19
C CYS A 44 -5.67 -10.57 -4.90
N PRO A 45 -4.72 -11.13 -5.66
CA PRO A 45 -4.96 -12.37 -6.38
C PRO A 45 -5.17 -13.51 -5.37
N ALA A 46 -6.24 -14.27 -5.56
CA ALA A 46 -6.57 -15.42 -4.73
C ALA A 46 -7.19 -16.53 -5.58
N GLY A 47 -6.91 -17.78 -5.20
CA GLY A 47 -7.60 -18.97 -5.68
C GLY A 47 -8.61 -19.48 -4.65
N GLY A 48 -9.34 -20.53 -5.02
CA GLY A 48 -10.39 -21.15 -4.20
C GLY A 48 -11.66 -21.37 -5.00
N SER A 49 -12.68 -21.95 -4.38
CA SER A 49 -13.98 -22.13 -5.03
C SER A 49 -14.67 -20.79 -5.25
N TRP A 50 -15.25 -20.61 -6.45
CA TRP A 50 -16.08 -19.45 -6.79
C TRP A 50 -17.47 -19.52 -6.11
N PRO A 51 -18.13 -18.38 -5.87
CA PRO A 51 -17.68 -17.01 -6.12
C PRO A 51 -16.73 -16.50 -5.04
N LEU A 52 -15.58 -15.96 -5.43
CA LEU A 52 -14.70 -15.20 -4.54
C LEU A 52 -15.18 -13.76 -4.45
N GLN A 53 -15.25 -13.26 -3.22
CA GLN A 53 -15.55 -11.87 -2.93
C GLN A 53 -14.39 -11.23 -2.17
N TYR A 54 -14.12 -9.98 -2.50
CA TYR A 54 -13.02 -9.19 -2.02
C TYR A 54 -13.55 -7.95 -1.31
N ARG A 55 -12.82 -7.54 -0.28
CA ARG A 55 -13.05 -6.28 0.43
C ARG A 55 -11.71 -5.67 0.80
N TRP A 56 -11.59 -4.37 0.61
CA TRP A 56 -10.41 -3.61 1.00
C TRP A 56 -10.65 -2.82 2.29
N THR A 57 -9.62 -2.75 3.12
CA THR A 57 -9.59 -1.94 4.33
C THR A 57 -8.42 -0.97 4.28
N LEU A 58 -8.62 0.21 4.87
CA LEU A 58 -7.59 1.20 5.16
C LEU A 58 -7.57 1.43 6.67
N ASN A 59 -6.42 1.19 7.31
CA ASN A 59 -6.25 1.32 8.76
C ASN A 59 -7.31 0.53 9.56
N ASN A 60 -7.65 -0.67 9.07
CA ASN A 60 -8.69 -1.57 9.60
C ASN A 60 -10.15 -1.12 9.40
N THR A 61 -10.38 0.00 8.70
CA THR A 61 -11.73 0.44 8.32
C THR A 61 -12.04 -0.04 6.90
N ASN A 62 -13.22 -0.62 6.68
CA ASN A 62 -13.65 -1.04 5.35
C ASN A 62 -13.83 0.18 4.43
N ILE A 63 -13.16 0.17 3.28
CA ILE A 63 -13.27 1.23 2.25
C ILE A 63 -14.03 0.78 1.01
N THR A 64 -14.29 -0.52 0.90
CA THR A 64 -15.18 -1.09 -0.12
C THR A 64 -16.17 -2.04 0.52
N ASP A 65 -17.29 -2.29 -0.17
CA ASP A 65 -18.13 -3.45 0.10
C ASP A 65 -17.50 -4.73 -0.45
N TRP A 66 -18.18 -5.86 -0.23
CA TRP A 66 -17.81 -7.13 -0.84
C TRP A 66 -18.12 -7.10 -2.34
N THR A 67 -17.11 -7.34 -3.17
CA THR A 67 -17.19 -7.28 -4.65
C THR A 67 -16.41 -8.44 -5.26
N SER A 68 -16.67 -8.81 -6.51
CA SER A 68 -15.84 -9.76 -7.26
C SER A 68 -14.51 -9.15 -7.76
N GLU A 69 -14.34 -7.83 -7.61
CA GLU A 69 -13.15 -7.10 -8.04
C GLU A 69 -12.00 -7.27 -7.04
N TYR A 70 -10.92 -7.89 -7.49
CA TYR A 70 -9.72 -8.15 -6.69
C TYR A 70 -8.73 -6.98 -6.69
N ARG A 71 -9.00 -5.92 -7.47
CA ARG A 71 -8.15 -4.73 -7.60
C ARG A 71 -8.78 -3.52 -6.90
N LEU A 72 -7.98 -2.81 -6.11
CA LEU A 72 -8.31 -1.46 -5.65
C LEU A 72 -7.60 -0.44 -6.55
N ILE A 73 -8.37 0.43 -7.18
CA ILE A 73 -7.85 1.49 -8.04
C ILE A 73 -8.24 2.84 -7.44
N MET A 74 -7.24 3.64 -7.06
CA MET A 74 -7.42 5.03 -6.68
C MET A 74 -6.79 5.91 -7.77
N PRO A 75 -7.60 6.58 -8.62
CA PRO A 75 -7.10 7.32 -9.78
C PRO A 75 -6.15 8.47 -9.43
N SER A 76 -6.34 9.08 -8.25
CA SER A 76 -5.56 10.22 -7.78
C SER A 76 -5.49 10.17 -6.26
N LEU A 77 -4.28 9.94 -5.72
CA LEU A 77 -4.04 9.86 -4.27
C LEU A 77 -4.01 11.24 -3.62
N LYS A 78 -4.64 11.33 -2.45
CA LYS A 78 -4.51 12.44 -1.50
C LYS A 78 -3.64 12.03 -0.32
N ARG A 79 -3.09 13.00 0.41
CA ARG A 79 -2.29 12.73 1.63
C ARG A 79 -3.04 11.88 2.67
N THR A 80 -4.36 12.00 2.73
CA THR A 80 -5.24 11.23 3.62
C THR A 80 -5.38 9.76 3.25
N ASP A 81 -4.97 9.39 2.04
CA ASP A 81 -5.00 8.01 1.54
C ASP A 81 -3.72 7.24 1.95
N ALA A 82 -2.80 7.88 2.68
CA ALA A 82 -1.68 7.18 3.29
C ALA A 82 -2.16 6.27 4.43
N GLY A 83 -1.62 5.06 4.53
CA GLY A 83 -1.93 4.13 5.61
C GLY A 83 -1.70 2.67 5.25
N PHE A 84 -2.25 1.79 6.09
CA PHE A 84 -2.14 0.36 5.94
C PHE A 84 -3.35 -0.21 5.20
N TYR A 85 -3.13 -0.72 3.99
CA TYR A 85 -4.15 -1.37 3.19
C TYR A 85 -4.13 -2.88 3.42
N GLN A 86 -5.31 -3.49 3.56
CA GLN A 86 -5.47 -4.94 3.52
C GLN A 86 -6.62 -5.34 2.63
N CYS A 87 -6.44 -6.46 1.95
CA CYS A 87 -7.51 -7.16 1.28
C CYS A 87 -7.98 -8.34 2.15
N ILE A 88 -9.29 -8.55 2.15
CA ILE A 88 -9.92 -9.75 2.71
C ILE A 88 -10.62 -10.45 1.54
N VAL A 89 -10.40 -11.75 1.41
CA VAL A 89 -11.04 -12.59 0.40
C VAL A 89 -11.92 -13.63 1.08
N ARG A 90 -13.14 -13.84 0.59
CA ARG A 90 -14.06 -14.86 1.12
C ARG A 90 -14.75 -15.65 0.02
N ASN A 91 -15.15 -16.87 0.37
CA ASN A 91 -16.16 -17.66 -0.34
C ASN A 91 -17.01 -18.41 0.70
N ARG A 92 -17.85 -19.36 0.25
CA ARG A 92 -18.70 -20.16 1.14
C ARG A 92 -17.94 -21.05 2.15
N MET A 93 -16.67 -21.33 1.91
CA MET A 93 -15.84 -22.16 2.79
C MET A 93 -15.09 -21.36 3.86
N GLY A 94 -14.96 -20.04 3.70
CA GLY A 94 -14.33 -19.19 4.71
C GLY A 94 -13.79 -17.89 4.14
N ALA A 95 -12.95 -17.23 4.94
CA ALA A 95 -12.30 -15.99 4.58
C ALA A 95 -10.82 -15.99 5.01
N ILE A 96 -9.99 -15.30 4.24
CA ILE A 96 -8.57 -15.09 4.53
C ILE A 96 -8.22 -13.61 4.38
N ILE A 97 -7.35 -13.12 5.26
CA ILE A 97 -6.87 -11.74 5.26
C ILE A 97 -5.46 -11.71 4.68
N HIS A 98 -5.22 -10.85 3.70
CA HIS A 98 -3.92 -10.65 3.09
C HIS A 98 -3.00 -9.78 3.96
N ARG A 99 -1.68 -9.88 3.73
CA ARG A 99 -0.69 -9.05 4.43
C ARG A 99 -0.95 -7.57 4.19
N ARG A 100 -0.64 -6.76 5.20
CA ARG A 100 -0.71 -5.29 5.14
C ARG A 100 0.27 -4.75 4.10
N SER A 101 -0.23 -3.86 3.24
CA SER A 101 0.57 -2.96 2.41
C SER A 101 0.66 -1.61 3.10
N GLU A 102 1.87 -1.09 3.30
CA GLU A 102 2.06 0.27 3.82
C GLU A 102 2.18 1.23 2.64
N VAL A 103 1.18 2.09 2.45
CA VAL A 103 1.17 3.09 1.40
C VAL A 103 1.47 4.45 2.01
N HIS A 104 2.51 5.10 1.50
CA HIS A 104 2.76 6.51 1.77
C HIS A 104 2.50 7.34 0.52
N VAL A 105 1.99 8.54 0.76
CA VAL A 105 1.82 9.55 -0.27
C VAL A 105 2.96 10.56 -0.15
N ALA A 106 3.78 10.66 -1.19
CA ALA A 106 4.89 11.61 -1.25
C ALA A 106 4.39 13.00 -1.67
N PHE A 107 4.78 14.00 -0.89
CA PHE A 107 4.41 15.40 -1.10
C PHE A 107 5.48 16.33 -0.52
N LEU A 108 5.53 17.53 -1.09
CA LEU A 108 6.30 18.65 -0.56
C LEU A 108 5.35 19.83 -0.36
N GLY A 109 5.24 20.32 0.87
CA GLY A 109 4.51 21.53 1.18
C GLY A 109 5.27 22.79 0.79
N ASN A 110 4.74 23.93 1.21
CA ASN A 110 5.41 25.21 1.09
C ASN A 110 6.05 25.59 2.42
N PHE A 111 7.14 26.35 2.36
CA PHE A 111 7.68 27.01 3.54
C PHE A 111 6.70 28.07 4.05
N SER A 112 6.68 28.30 5.37
CA SER A 112 5.99 29.50 5.88
C SER A 112 6.70 30.74 5.36
N ALA A 113 5.95 31.75 4.94
CA ALA A 113 6.49 33.02 4.44
C ALA A 113 7.10 33.91 5.56
N VAL A 114 7.36 33.34 6.74
CA VAL A 114 7.80 34.09 7.91
C VAL A 114 9.32 33.98 8.02
N GLU A 115 10.00 35.12 7.86
CA GLU A 115 11.41 35.22 8.16
C GLU A 115 11.67 35.02 9.65
N GLN A 116 12.69 34.23 9.98
CA GLN A 116 13.11 33.99 11.35
C GLN A 116 14.36 34.80 11.66
N ARG A 117 14.32 35.57 12.75
CA ARG A 117 15.49 36.26 13.30
C ARG A 117 16.04 35.48 14.48
N LYS A 118 17.34 35.19 14.48
CA LYS A 118 18.05 34.60 15.62
C LYS A 118 19.27 35.43 15.98
N THR A 119 19.39 35.80 17.25
CA THR A 119 20.55 36.51 17.80
C THR A 119 21.32 35.55 18.70
N VAL A 120 22.65 35.57 18.64
CA VAL A 120 23.52 34.69 19.41
C VAL A 120 24.67 35.52 19.99
N THR A 121 25.02 35.27 21.26
CA THR A 121 26.18 35.91 21.89
C THR A 121 27.47 35.44 21.23
N GLN A 122 28.42 36.36 21.06
CA GLN A 122 29.73 36.05 20.49
C GLN A 122 30.40 34.89 21.27
N GLY A 123 31.04 33.97 20.54
CA GLY A 123 31.69 32.80 21.10
C GLY A 123 30.76 31.65 21.48
N ARG A 124 29.43 31.79 21.32
CA ARG A 124 28.46 30.70 21.49
C ARG A 124 28.04 30.13 20.14
N ALA A 125 27.66 28.85 20.14
CA ALA A 125 27.18 28.17 18.95
C ALA A 125 25.81 28.72 18.52
N ALA A 126 25.65 28.93 17.20
CA ALA A 126 24.38 29.31 16.59
C ALA A 126 23.68 28.06 16.01
N ILE A 127 22.57 27.66 16.61
CA ILE A 127 21.76 26.54 16.11
C ILE A 127 20.68 27.10 15.19
N ILE A 128 20.78 26.90 13.88
CA ILE A 128 19.72 27.33 12.95
C ILE A 128 18.98 26.09 12.49
N SER A 129 17.70 26.00 12.86
CA SER A 129 16.83 24.90 12.43
C SER A 129 16.24 25.23 11.06
N PRO A 130 16.07 24.25 10.16
CA PRO A 130 15.37 24.50 8.92
C PRO A 130 13.95 24.98 9.20
N PRO A 131 13.41 25.91 8.39
CA PRO A 131 12.03 26.37 8.56
C PRO A 131 11.04 25.20 8.49
N PRO A 132 9.93 25.23 9.26
CA PRO A 132 8.95 24.16 9.24
C PRO A 132 8.45 23.89 7.82
N LEU A 133 8.53 22.63 7.39
CA LEU A 133 8.11 22.19 6.07
C LEU A 133 7.39 20.84 6.15
N ALA A 134 6.09 20.85 5.86
CA ALA A 134 5.32 19.62 5.76
C ALA A 134 5.81 18.82 4.54
N SER A 135 6.33 17.63 4.76
CA SER A 135 6.91 16.82 3.68
C SER A 135 6.94 15.34 4.04
N PHE A 136 6.76 14.51 3.02
CA PHE A 136 7.09 13.10 3.07
C PHE A 136 7.67 12.67 1.71
N PRO A 137 8.81 11.95 1.69
CA PRO A 137 9.71 11.68 2.81
C PRO A 137 10.39 12.97 3.32
N ARG A 138 11.26 12.84 4.35
CA ARG A 138 12.08 13.97 4.79
C ARG A 138 12.95 14.48 3.62
N PRO A 139 12.98 15.80 3.38
CA PRO A 139 13.72 16.37 2.26
C PRO A 139 15.21 16.39 2.55
N LEU A 140 16.00 16.46 1.49
CA LEU A 140 17.40 16.84 1.58
C LEU A 140 17.50 18.35 1.79
N VAL A 141 18.24 18.78 2.80
CA VAL A 141 18.42 20.20 3.14
C VAL A 141 19.84 20.64 2.79
N THR A 142 19.96 21.80 2.15
CA THR A 142 21.24 22.48 1.89
C THR A 142 21.16 23.90 2.42
N TRP A 143 22.15 24.32 3.19
CA TRP A 143 22.22 25.65 3.77
C TRP A 143 22.96 26.63 2.86
N TYR A 144 22.46 27.87 2.83
CA TYR A 144 23.07 28.98 2.11
C TYR A 144 23.17 30.20 3.02
N LYS A 145 24.24 30.99 2.84
CA LYS A 145 24.43 32.31 3.44
C LYS A 145 24.88 33.27 2.36
N ASP A 146 24.17 34.39 2.20
CA ASP A 146 24.51 35.44 1.23
C ASP A 146 24.76 34.88 -0.18
N GLY A 147 23.92 33.94 -0.61
CA GLY A 147 24.02 33.25 -1.91
C GLY A 147 25.04 32.10 -1.98
N HIS A 148 25.88 31.90 -0.96
CA HIS A 148 26.93 30.88 -0.96
C HIS A 148 26.49 29.63 -0.17
N LYS A 149 26.71 28.46 -0.76
CA LYS A 149 26.44 27.17 -0.11
C LYS A 149 27.37 26.98 1.09
N ILE A 150 26.79 26.64 2.24
CA ILE A 150 27.53 26.25 3.44
C ILE A 150 27.89 24.76 3.33
N ILE A 151 29.17 24.43 3.44
CA ILE A 151 29.69 23.06 3.42
C ILE A 151 30.17 22.72 4.84
N PRO A 152 29.78 21.58 5.43
CA PRO A 152 30.21 21.18 6.78
C PRO A 152 31.74 21.24 6.95
N ASP A 153 32.19 21.82 8.06
CA ASP A 153 33.60 21.96 8.44
C ASP A 153 33.79 21.72 9.96
N ASN A 154 35.01 21.83 10.47
CA ASN A 154 35.32 21.62 11.90
C ASN A 154 34.72 22.66 12.86
N ARG A 155 33.97 23.66 12.35
CA ARG A 155 33.30 24.69 13.15
C ARG A 155 31.80 24.46 13.30
N MET A 156 31.25 23.42 12.66
CA MET A 156 29.85 22.98 12.75
C MET A 156 29.66 21.78 13.68
#